data_AF-A0A961XHJ0-F1
#
_entry.id   AF-A0A961XHJ0-F1
#
_cell.length_a   1.000
_cell.length_b   1.000
_cell.length_c   1.000
_cell.angle_alpha   90.00
_cell.angle_beta   90.00
_cell.angle_gamma   90.00
#
_symmetry.space_group_name_H-M   'P 1'
#
loop_
_entity.id
_entity.type
_entity.pdbx_description
1 polymer ?
#
loop_
_entity_poly.entity_id
_entity_poly.type
_entity_poly.pdbx_seq_one_letter_code
_entity_poly.pdbx_strand_id
1 'polypeptide(L)'
;MSGNWLNLTAINRRRLDNFKANRRGYWSLWIFLLLFVLSMFAEFLANDRPILVSFKGEIYAPVIKDYPEETFLGDEGFLPVTDYKIPEIAEAIAANGWAIWPPIRYSYRTVNNAIPEPAPSKPSWLYTKEERCQNLALGLEDPSCTLGNWNWLGTDDQARDVLARSIYGFRISVLFGLILTAASAVIGVSAGAIQGYFGGWVDLLFQRFIE
;
A
#
# COMPACT_ATOMS: atom_id res chain seq x y z
N MET A 1 -15.76 7.72 35.92
CA MET A 1 -16.74 7.61 34.82
C MET A 1 -16.07 6.94 33.62
N SER A 2 -16.08 5.60 33.55
CA SER A 2 -15.66 4.89 32.32
C SER A 2 -16.91 4.31 31.65
N GLY A 3 -17.43 5.02 30.65
CA GLY A 3 -18.53 4.53 29.83
C GLY A 3 -18.04 3.34 29.01
N ASN A 4 -18.39 2.13 29.44
CA ASN A 4 -18.20 0.93 28.62
C ASN A 4 -19.20 1.01 27.46
N TRP A 5 -18.73 1.43 26.30
CA TRP A 5 -19.52 1.54 25.06
C TRP A 5 -20.00 0.19 24.50
N LEU A 6 -19.61 -0.93 25.12
CA LEU A 6 -19.94 -2.29 24.69
C LEU A 6 -20.57 -3.07 25.85
N ASN A 7 -21.89 -3.29 25.79
CA ASN A 7 -22.61 -4.22 26.66
C ASN A 7 -22.26 -5.68 26.28
N LEU A 8 -21.05 -6.12 26.63
CA LEU A 8 -20.61 -7.50 26.43
C LEU A 8 -21.28 -8.44 27.44
N THR A 9 -21.79 -9.58 26.96
CA THR A 9 -22.24 -10.68 27.84
C THR A 9 -21.10 -11.17 28.72
N ALA A 10 -21.42 -11.75 29.88
CA ALA A 10 -20.42 -12.25 30.83
C ALA A 10 -19.44 -13.26 30.19
N ILE A 11 -19.95 -14.11 29.29
CA ILE A 11 -19.14 -15.09 28.54
C ILE A 11 -18.16 -14.38 27.60
N ASN A 12 -18.61 -13.38 26.85
CA ASN A 12 -17.76 -12.64 25.92
C ASN A 12 -16.70 -11.82 26.65
N ARG A 13 -17.04 -11.27 27.83
CA ARG A 13 -16.06 -10.59 28.68
C ARG A 13 -14.96 -11.55 29.14
N ARG A 14 -15.32 -12.73 29.64
CA ARG A 14 -14.34 -13.75 30.05
C ARG A 14 -13.44 -14.21 28.89
N ARG A 15 -14.00 -14.38 27.68
CA ARG A 15 -13.20 -14.71 26.47
C ARG A 15 -12.20 -13.60 26.12
N LEU A 16 -12.64 -12.34 26.20
CA LEU A 16 -11.78 -11.19 25.95
C LEU A 16 -10.66 -11.08 27.00
N ASP A 17 -10.97 -11.32 28.26
CA ASP A 17 -9.98 -11.29 29.35
C ASP A 17 -8.94 -12.40 29.18
N ASN A 18 -9.38 -13.62 28.82
CA ASN A 18 -8.48 -14.73 28.48
C ASN A 18 -7.58 -14.41 27.27
N PHE A 19 -8.12 -13.73 26.25
CA PHE A 19 -7.32 -13.30 25.10
C PHE A 19 -6.27 -12.24 25.49
N LYS A 20 -6.66 -11.24 26.28
CA LYS A 20 -5.76 -10.19 26.79
C LYS A 20 -4.67 -10.74 27.71
N ALA A 21 -4.94 -11.84 28.42
CA ALA A 21 -3.93 -12.52 29.22
C ALA A 21 -2.78 -13.10 28.37
N ASN A 22 -3.06 -13.50 27.11
CA ASN A 22 -2.03 -13.89 26.16
C ASN A 22 -1.37 -12.66 25.53
N ARG A 23 -0.33 -12.14 26.20
CA ARG A 23 0.40 -10.93 25.78
C ARG A 23 0.88 -11.00 24.34
N ARG A 24 1.39 -12.15 23.88
CA ARG A 24 1.91 -12.31 22.51
C ARG A 24 0.80 -12.16 21.49
N GLY A 25 -0.31 -12.88 21.68
CA GLY A 25 -1.49 -12.79 20.80
C GLY A 25 -2.09 -11.38 20.77
N TYR A 26 -2.15 -10.72 21.94
CA TYR A 26 -2.66 -9.36 22.05
C TYR A 26 -1.79 -8.34 21.29
N TRP A 27 -0.47 -8.38 21.45
CA TRP A 27 0.44 -7.49 20.72
C TRP A 27 0.48 -7.79 19.22
N SER A 28 0.47 -9.07 18.82
CA SER A 28 0.40 -9.45 17.41
C SER A 28 -0.85 -8.90 16.73
N LEU A 29 -2.00 -8.91 17.42
CA LEU A 29 -3.22 -8.30 16.90
C LEU A 29 -3.03 -6.79 16.66
N TRP A 30 -2.46 -6.07 17.62
CA TRP A 30 -2.24 -4.63 17.46
C TRP A 30 -1.24 -4.28 16.36
N ILE A 31 -0.14 -5.04 16.25
CA ILE A 31 0.83 -4.88 15.15
C ILE A 31 0.14 -5.15 13.81
N PHE A 32 -0.62 -6.24 13.72
CA PHE A 32 -1.37 -6.58 12.51
C PHE A 32 -2.38 -5.49 12.13
N LEU A 33 -3.17 -5.01 13.09
CA LEU A 33 -4.15 -3.94 12.86
C LEU A 33 -3.47 -2.65 12.44
N LEU A 34 -2.35 -2.28 13.06
CA LEU A 34 -1.58 -1.10 12.68
C LEU A 34 -1.06 -1.23 11.24
N LEU A 35 -0.40 -2.35 10.91
CA LEU A 35 0.10 -2.59 9.56
C LEU A 35 -1.03 -2.61 8.53
N PHE A 36 -2.20 -3.16 8.89
CA PHE A 36 -3.36 -3.21 8.00
C PHE A 36 -3.95 -1.82 7.77
N VAL A 37 -4.11 -1.01 8.82
CA VAL A 37 -4.57 0.38 8.67
C VAL A 37 -3.57 1.19 7.85
N LEU A 38 -2.27 1.04 8.09
CA LEU A 38 -1.25 1.72 7.30
C LEU A 38 -1.26 1.28 5.82
N SER A 39 -1.45 -0.02 5.55
CA SER A 39 -1.48 -0.52 4.18
C SER A 39 -2.72 -0.07 3.42
N MET A 40 -3.84 0.21 4.10
CA MET A 40 -5.02 0.85 3.46
C MET A 40 -4.68 2.20 2.83
N PHE A 41 -3.69 2.92 3.35
CA PHE A 41 -3.19 4.18 2.81
C PHE A 41 -1.88 4.00 2.00
N ALA A 42 -1.71 2.85 1.33
CA ALA A 42 -0.49 2.54 0.57
C ALA A 42 -0.13 3.63 -0.45
N GLU A 43 -1.11 4.25 -1.12
CA GLU A 43 -0.90 5.32 -2.11
C GLU A 43 -0.30 6.59 -1.50
N PHE A 44 -0.42 6.79 -0.19
CA PHE A 44 0.18 7.93 0.54
C PHE A 44 1.51 7.56 1.19
N LEU A 45 1.78 6.26 1.36
CA LEU A 45 3.01 5.76 1.97
C LEU A 45 4.08 5.40 0.92
N ALA A 46 3.65 4.84 -0.20
CA ALA A 46 4.48 4.32 -1.28
C ALA A 46 3.85 4.64 -2.65
N ASN A 47 4.37 5.64 -3.34
CA ASN A 47 3.86 6.04 -4.65
C ASN A 47 4.94 6.68 -5.51
N ASP A 48 4.88 6.50 -6.83
CA ASP A 48 5.77 7.18 -7.78
C ASP A 48 5.32 8.61 -8.11
N ARG A 49 4.27 9.08 -7.44
CA ARG A 49 3.72 10.42 -7.58
C ARG A 49 3.72 11.17 -6.24
N PRO A 50 3.88 12.50 -6.27
CA PRO A 50 3.70 13.31 -5.08
C PRO A 50 2.22 13.31 -4.64
N ILE A 51 2.02 13.48 -3.34
CA ILE A 51 0.70 13.60 -2.71
C ILE A 51 0.05 14.92 -3.14
N LEU A 52 0.83 16.00 -3.06
CA LEU A 52 0.42 17.35 -3.44
C LEU A 52 1.55 18.06 -4.17
N VAL A 53 1.18 18.88 -5.15
CA VAL A 53 2.10 19.77 -5.88
C VAL A 53 1.47 21.15 -5.91
N SER A 54 2.20 22.16 -5.46
CA SER A 54 1.89 23.56 -5.75
C SER A 54 2.70 23.97 -6.97
N PHE A 55 2.06 24.48 -8.01
CA PHE A 55 2.74 24.94 -9.22
C PHE A 55 2.01 26.15 -9.81
N LYS A 56 2.74 27.26 -10.02
CA LYS A 56 2.22 28.53 -10.58
C LYS A 56 0.95 29.08 -9.89
N GLY A 57 0.83 28.85 -8.58
CA GLY A 57 -0.31 29.31 -7.76
C GLY A 57 -1.51 28.35 -7.70
N GLU A 58 -1.46 27.23 -8.42
CA GLU A 58 -2.47 26.17 -8.35
C GLU A 58 -1.98 24.96 -7.53
N ILE A 59 -2.91 24.27 -6.88
CA ILE A 59 -2.63 23.04 -6.11
C ILE A 59 -3.17 21.84 -6.90
N TYR A 60 -2.27 20.90 -7.17
CA TYR A 60 -2.55 19.63 -7.82
C TYR A 60 -2.42 18.49 -6.80
N ALA A 61 -3.23 17.44 -6.97
CA ALA A 61 -3.19 16.22 -6.16
C ALA A 61 -2.91 14.97 -7.03
N PRO A 62 -1.66 14.73 -7.45
CA PRO A 62 -1.31 13.67 -8.40
C PRO A 62 -1.56 12.24 -7.91
N VAL A 63 -1.64 12.05 -6.59
CA VAL A 63 -2.03 10.78 -5.96
C VAL A 63 -3.49 10.40 -6.24
N ILE A 64 -4.35 11.37 -6.54
CA ILE A 64 -5.79 11.15 -6.78
C ILE A 64 -6.13 11.22 -8.27
N LYS A 65 -5.48 12.12 -9.02
CA LYS A 65 -5.82 12.44 -10.40
C LYS A 65 -4.58 12.50 -11.28
N ASP A 66 -4.70 11.96 -12.49
CA ASP A 66 -3.69 12.10 -13.54
C ASP A 66 -3.69 13.52 -14.13
N TYR A 67 -2.48 14.04 -14.35
CA TYR A 67 -2.27 15.32 -15.03
C TYR A 67 -1.30 15.09 -16.20
N PRO A 68 -1.54 15.70 -17.38
CA PRO A 68 -0.64 15.60 -18.52
C PRO A 68 0.64 16.41 -18.27
N GLU A 69 1.75 16.01 -18.89
CA GLU A 69 3.04 16.68 -18.74
C GLU A 69 3.02 18.12 -19.23
N GLU A 70 2.17 18.41 -20.20
CA GLU A 70 1.89 19.78 -20.70
C GLU A 70 1.55 20.76 -19.56
N THR A 71 0.96 20.25 -18.47
CA THR A 71 0.64 21.06 -17.27
C THR A 71 1.90 21.68 -16.66
N PHE A 72 3.01 20.93 -16.63
CA PHE A 72 4.24 21.32 -15.94
C PHE A 72 5.32 21.81 -16.92
N LEU A 73 5.40 21.21 -18.10
CA LEU A 73 6.43 21.49 -19.11
C LEU A 73 5.91 22.36 -20.28
N GLY A 74 4.61 22.65 -20.36
CA GLY A 74 4.05 23.38 -21.50
C GLY A 74 4.19 22.58 -22.80
N ASP A 75 4.66 23.23 -23.87
CA ASP A 75 4.78 22.62 -25.21
C ASP A 75 5.84 21.49 -25.29
N GLU A 76 6.69 21.34 -24.27
CA GLU A 76 7.70 20.26 -24.18
C GLU A 76 7.14 18.98 -23.55
N GLY A 77 5.95 19.03 -22.95
CA GLY A 77 5.29 17.87 -22.37
C GLY A 77 4.49 17.11 -23.42
N PHE A 78 4.63 15.78 -23.47
CA PHE A 78 3.94 14.96 -24.49
C PHE A 78 3.12 13.82 -23.89
N LEU A 79 3.38 13.41 -22.63
CA LEU A 79 2.67 12.28 -22.05
C LEU A 79 1.33 12.72 -21.42
N PRO A 80 0.27 11.90 -21.58
CA PRO A 80 -1.04 12.16 -20.96
C PRO A 80 -1.01 12.01 -19.44
N VAL A 81 0.01 11.34 -18.91
CA VAL A 81 0.24 11.13 -17.48
C VAL A 81 1.67 11.54 -17.19
N THR A 82 1.83 12.51 -16.31
CA THR A 82 3.14 13.05 -15.90
C THR A 82 3.97 12.00 -15.18
N ASP A 83 5.20 11.80 -15.65
CA ASP A 83 6.24 11.11 -14.88
C ASP A 83 6.94 12.12 -13.96
N TYR A 84 6.58 12.12 -12.67
CA TYR A 84 7.14 13.05 -11.69
C TYR A 84 8.58 12.70 -11.26
N LYS A 85 9.16 11.62 -11.78
CA LYS A 85 10.52 11.18 -11.44
C LYS A 85 11.58 11.69 -12.41
N ILE A 86 11.18 12.27 -13.54
CA ILE A 86 12.15 12.84 -14.48
C ILE A 86 12.69 14.18 -13.93
N PRO A 87 13.99 14.47 -14.11
CA PRO A 87 14.62 15.69 -13.60
C PRO A 87 13.90 16.97 -14.05
N GLU A 88 13.42 17.00 -15.29
CA GLU A 88 12.79 18.17 -15.92
C GLU A 88 11.52 18.61 -15.17
N ILE A 89 10.68 17.64 -14.76
CA ILE A 89 9.47 17.91 -13.95
C ILE A 89 9.86 18.36 -12.55
N ALA A 90 10.85 17.72 -11.94
CA ALA A 90 11.31 18.08 -10.60
C ALA A 90 11.85 19.52 -10.56
N GLU A 91 12.63 19.91 -11.57
CA GLU A 91 13.15 21.27 -11.74
C GLU A 91 12.04 22.29 -12.03
N ALA A 92 11.11 21.97 -12.92
CA ALA A 92 9.97 22.84 -13.22
C ALA A 92 9.13 23.14 -11.97
N ILE A 93 8.82 22.10 -11.18
CA ILE A 93 8.08 22.23 -9.92
C ILE A 93 8.90 23.03 -8.91
N ALA A 94 10.19 22.75 -8.75
CA ALA A 94 11.05 23.47 -7.80
C ALA A 94 11.18 24.96 -8.15
N ALA A 95 11.19 25.31 -9.44
CA ALA A 95 11.27 26.70 -9.89
C ALA A 95 9.98 27.50 -9.64
N ASN A 96 8.80 26.85 -9.66
CA ASN A 96 7.50 27.53 -9.62
C ASN A 96 6.59 27.06 -8.48
N GLY A 97 7.13 26.36 -7.48
CA GLY A 97 6.38 25.88 -6.33
C GLY A 97 7.09 24.77 -5.56
N TRP A 98 6.33 23.75 -5.15
CA TRP A 98 6.82 22.68 -4.27
C TRP A 98 6.01 21.40 -4.43
N ALA A 99 6.59 20.27 -4.04
CA ALA A 99 5.91 18.97 -4.00
C ALA A 99 6.07 18.29 -2.63
N ILE A 100 4.98 17.71 -2.13
CA ILE A 100 4.99 16.82 -0.95
C ILE A 100 4.97 15.38 -1.46
N TRP A 101 6.03 14.65 -1.17
CA TRP A 101 6.19 13.26 -1.59
C TRP A 101 5.79 12.27 -0.48
N PRO A 102 5.30 11.07 -0.84
CA PRO A 102 5.25 9.95 0.08
C PRO A 102 6.66 9.58 0.58
N PRO A 103 6.77 8.93 1.76
CA PRO A 103 8.04 8.43 2.28
C PRO A 103 8.77 7.47 1.35
N ILE A 104 8.04 6.68 0.54
CA ILE A 104 8.61 5.78 -0.46
C ILE A 104 8.14 6.26 -1.84
N ARG A 105 9.09 6.63 -2.71
CA ARG A 105 8.80 7.23 -4.03
C ARG A 105 8.70 6.20 -5.15
N TYR A 106 8.07 5.07 -4.83
CA TYR A 106 7.82 3.95 -5.75
C TYR A 106 6.41 3.42 -5.55
N SER A 107 5.69 3.24 -6.65
CA SER A 107 4.50 2.40 -6.72
C SER A 107 4.90 0.94 -6.93
N TYR A 108 3.98 0.01 -6.74
CA TYR A 108 4.21 -1.43 -6.88
C TYR A 108 4.61 -1.88 -8.31
N ARG A 109 4.40 -1.02 -9.30
CA ARG A 109 4.76 -1.25 -10.72
C ARG A 109 6.02 -0.49 -11.16
N THR A 110 6.44 0.52 -10.41
CA THR A 110 7.54 1.42 -10.79
C THR A 110 8.84 0.63 -10.89
N VAL A 111 9.48 0.70 -12.06
CA VAL A 111 10.79 0.10 -12.32
C VAL A 111 11.85 1.14 -12.00
N ASN A 112 12.85 0.79 -11.18
CA ASN A 112 13.97 1.65 -10.90
C ASN A 112 15.12 1.37 -11.88
N ASN A 113 15.31 2.27 -12.86
CA ASN A 113 16.38 2.14 -13.85
C ASN A 113 17.75 2.61 -13.33
N ALA A 114 17.80 3.31 -12.19
CA ALA A 114 19.01 3.87 -11.60
C ALA A 114 19.58 3.01 -10.47
N ILE A 115 19.34 1.70 -10.48
CA ILE A 115 19.88 0.78 -9.46
C ILE A 115 21.40 0.61 -9.58
N PRO A 116 22.15 0.48 -8.47
CA PRO A 116 23.62 0.42 -8.51
C PRO A 116 24.20 -0.86 -9.12
N GLU A 117 23.48 -1.97 -8.99
CA GLU A 117 23.87 -3.28 -9.49
C GLU A 117 22.72 -3.88 -10.32
N PRO A 118 22.98 -4.85 -11.22
CA PRO A 118 21.92 -5.52 -11.97
C PRO A 118 20.88 -6.13 -11.03
N ALA A 119 19.61 -6.05 -11.42
CA ALA A 119 18.50 -6.61 -10.66
C ALA A 119 18.67 -8.13 -10.46
N PRO A 120 18.29 -8.70 -9.29
CA PRO A 120 17.79 -8.01 -8.09
C PRO A 120 18.91 -7.35 -7.28
N SER A 121 18.62 -6.18 -6.72
CA SER A 121 19.58 -5.42 -5.91
C SER A 121 19.34 -5.59 -4.40
N LYS A 122 20.43 -5.57 -3.62
CA LYS A 122 20.37 -5.58 -2.14
C LYS A 122 19.71 -4.30 -1.58
N PRO A 123 19.28 -4.30 -0.30
CA PRO A 123 18.78 -3.11 0.39
C PRO A 123 19.65 -1.85 0.27
N SER A 124 19.00 -0.71 0.04
CA SER A 124 19.68 0.58 -0.17
C SER A 124 20.57 1.04 0.98
N TRP A 125 20.26 0.64 2.23
CA TRP A 125 21.10 0.99 3.39
C TRP A 125 22.43 0.21 3.46
N LEU A 126 22.63 -0.80 2.60
CA LEU A 126 23.89 -1.56 2.51
C LEU A 126 24.90 -0.96 1.53
N TYR A 127 24.52 0.09 0.81
CA TYR A 127 25.39 0.80 -0.13
C TYR A 127 25.95 2.08 0.49
N THR A 128 27.06 2.54 -0.06
CA THR A 128 27.54 3.90 0.18
C THR A 128 26.62 4.93 -0.48
N LYS A 129 26.80 6.21 -0.16
CA LYS A 129 25.99 7.27 -0.79
C LYS A 129 26.31 7.40 -2.28
N GLU A 130 27.58 7.20 -2.62
CA GLU A 130 28.13 7.28 -3.97
C GLU A 130 27.57 6.15 -4.84
N GLU A 131 27.63 4.91 -4.36
CA GLU A 131 27.10 3.74 -5.09
C GLU A 131 25.61 3.90 -5.39
N ARG A 132 24.82 4.42 -4.44
CA ARG A 132 23.36 4.58 -4.63
C ARG A 132 22.97 5.53 -5.74
N CYS A 133 23.78 6.58 -5.92
CA CYS A 133 23.42 7.68 -6.79
C CYS A 133 24.25 7.67 -8.09
N GLN A 134 25.11 6.67 -8.31
CA GLN A 134 26.01 6.61 -9.45
C GLN A 134 25.31 6.57 -10.82
N ASN A 135 24.10 5.99 -10.88
CA ASN A 135 23.32 5.82 -12.11
C ASN A 135 22.22 6.87 -12.27
N LEU A 136 22.22 7.92 -11.44
CA LEU A 136 21.35 9.10 -11.61
C LEU A 136 21.99 10.08 -12.60
N ALA A 137 21.17 10.92 -13.25
CA ALA A 137 21.62 11.83 -14.30
C ALA A 137 22.70 12.81 -13.80
N LEU A 138 22.54 13.32 -12.57
CA LEU A 138 23.47 14.26 -11.93
C LEU A 138 24.28 13.62 -10.79
N GLY A 139 24.29 12.29 -10.70
CA GLY A 139 25.06 11.59 -9.68
C GLY A 139 24.67 11.97 -8.23
N LEU A 140 25.65 12.39 -7.44
CA LEU A 140 25.47 12.81 -6.03
C LEU A 140 24.68 14.11 -5.86
N GLU A 141 24.66 14.97 -6.88
CA GLU A 141 23.99 16.27 -6.86
C GLU A 141 22.53 16.17 -7.35
N ASP A 142 22.12 14.99 -7.80
CA ASP A 142 20.77 14.75 -8.30
C ASP A 142 19.71 14.98 -7.20
N PRO A 143 18.66 15.78 -7.47
CA PRO A 143 17.54 15.99 -6.53
C PRO A 143 16.85 14.68 -6.10
N SER A 144 16.98 13.62 -6.91
CA SER A 144 16.46 12.29 -6.65
C SER A 144 17.34 11.48 -5.69
N CYS A 145 18.58 11.88 -5.40
CA CYS A 145 19.48 11.23 -4.45
C CYS A 145 19.06 11.48 -2.98
N THR A 146 17.83 11.07 -2.62
CA THR A 146 17.20 11.31 -1.31
C THR A 146 16.68 10.02 -0.70
N LEU A 147 16.42 10.04 0.62
CA LEU A 147 15.89 8.90 1.38
C LEU A 147 14.61 8.29 0.79
N GLY A 148 13.76 9.11 0.17
CA GLY A 148 12.49 8.64 -0.39
C GLY A 148 12.65 7.75 -1.64
N ASN A 149 13.77 7.91 -2.36
CA ASN A 149 14.09 7.08 -3.53
C ASN A 149 14.92 5.84 -3.16
N TRP A 150 15.10 5.55 -1.88
CA TRP A 150 15.77 4.32 -1.47
C TRP A 150 14.89 3.12 -1.72
N ASN A 151 15.47 2.09 -2.34
CA ASN A 151 14.91 0.75 -2.30
C ASN A 151 15.23 0.11 -0.96
N TRP A 152 14.39 0.36 0.05
CA TRP A 152 14.60 -0.10 1.41
C TRP A 152 14.86 -1.61 1.43
N LEU A 153 13.92 -2.45 1.03
CA LEU A 153 14.13 -3.91 1.04
C LEU A 153 14.89 -4.44 -0.19
N GLY A 154 15.47 -3.57 -1.03
CA GLY A 154 16.09 -3.94 -2.31
C GLY A 154 15.08 -4.00 -3.45
N THR A 155 15.50 -4.57 -4.58
CA THR A 155 14.65 -4.70 -5.78
C THR A 155 14.40 -6.16 -6.17
N ASP A 156 13.30 -6.40 -6.90
CA ASP A 156 13.02 -7.69 -7.53
C ASP A 156 13.80 -7.88 -8.85
N ASP A 157 13.57 -9.00 -9.54
CA ASP A 157 14.19 -9.34 -10.84
C ASP A 157 13.87 -8.35 -11.96
N GLN A 158 12.84 -7.52 -11.77
CA GLN A 158 12.41 -6.47 -12.70
C GLN A 158 12.81 -5.07 -12.21
N ALA A 159 13.75 -4.97 -11.27
CA ALA A 159 14.20 -3.73 -10.66
C ALA A 159 13.10 -2.91 -9.94
N ARG A 160 12.01 -3.55 -9.50
CA ARG A 160 10.93 -2.86 -8.76
C ARG A 160 11.17 -2.92 -7.27
N ASP A 161 10.66 -1.91 -6.56
CA ASP A 161 10.86 -1.81 -5.11
C ASP A 161 10.13 -2.91 -4.32
N VAL A 162 10.88 -3.70 -3.56
CA VAL A 162 10.32 -4.82 -2.78
C VAL A 162 9.46 -4.33 -1.61
N LEU A 163 9.80 -3.19 -0.98
CA LEU A 163 9.05 -2.65 0.15
C LEU A 163 7.67 -2.15 -0.28
N ALA A 164 7.60 -1.33 -1.33
CA ALA A 164 6.35 -0.86 -1.91
C ALA A 164 5.47 -2.07 -2.28
N ARG A 165 6.01 -3.02 -3.04
CA ARG A 165 5.28 -4.24 -3.42
C ARG A 165 4.75 -5.02 -2.22
N SER A 166 5.51 -5.09 -1.12
CA SER A 166 5.07 -5.75 0.12
C SER A 166 3.91 -5.01 0.78
N ILE A 167 3.93 -3.68 0.83
CA ILE A 167 2.84 -2.86 1.38
C ILE A 167 1.54 -3.07 0.57
N TYR A 168 1.62 -2.94 -0.75
CA TYR A 168 0.48 -3.14 -1.65
C TYR A 168 -0.04 -4.59 -1.62
N GLY A 169 0.87 -5.57 -1.64
CA GLY A 169 0.54 -6.99 -1.60
C GLY A 169 -0.12 -7.39 -0.29
N PHE A 170 0.38 -6.89 0.85
CA PHE A 170 -0.23 -7.14 2.15
C PHE A 170 -1.67 -6.62 2.23
N ARG A 171 -1.94 -5.39 1.74
CA ARG A 171 -3.30 -4.85 1.65
C ARG A 171 -4.23 -5.78 0.88
N ILE A 172 -3.83 -6.19 -0.34
CA ILE A 172 -4.66 -7.02 -1.22
C ILE A 172 -4.95 -8.37 -0.57
N SER A 173 -3.93 -9.04 -0.02
CA SER A 173 -4.08 -10.35 0.62
C SER A 173 -5.03 -10.32 1.81
N VAL A 174 -4.93 -9.31 2.68
CA VAL A 174 -5.81 -9.20 3.86
C VAL A 174 -7.24 -8.86 3.44
N LEU A 175 -7.43 -7.89 2.54
CA LEU A 175 -8.77 -7.53 2.05
C LEU A 175 -9.45 -8.72 1.37
N PHE A 176 -8.72 -9.46 0.54
CA PHE A 176 -9.23 -10.67 -0.10
C PHE A 176 -9.68 -11.71 0.93
N GLY A 177 -8.84 -12.01 1.93
CA GLY A 177 -9.17 -12.98 2.98
C GLY A 177 -10.39 -12.56 3.81
N LEU A 178 -10.52 -11.28 4.16
CA LEU A 178 -11.67 -10.74 4.90
C LEU A 178 -12.96 -10.80 4.07
N ILE A 179 -12.91 -10.36 2.81
CA ILE A 179 -14.07 -10.39 1.90
C ILE A 179 -14.50 -11.83 1.65
N LEU A 180 -13.57 -12.73 1.34
CA LEU A 180 -13.86 -14.15 1.10
C LEU A 180 -14.50 -14.79 2.32
N THR A 181 -13.96 -14.54 3.51
CA THR A 181 -14.51 -15.08 4.77
C THR A 181 -15.91 -14.56 5.04
N ALA A 182 -16.14 -13.25 4.85
CA ALA A 182 -17.44 -12.64 5.05
C ALA A 182 -18.47 -13.19 4.05
N ALA A 183 -18.11 -13.29 2.76
CA ALA A 183 -18.98 -13.84 1.72
C ALA A 183 -19.31 -15.32 1.98
N SER A 184 -18.31 -16.15 2.29
CA SER A 184 -18.49 -17.55 2.63
C SER A 184 -19.36 -17.73 3.86
N ALA A 185 -19.19 -16.90 4.90
CA ALA A 185 -20.03 -16.93 6.09
C ALA A 185 -21.49 -16.57 5.76
N VAL A 186 -21.73 -15.54 4.94
CA VAL A 186 -23.08 -15.16 4.51
C VAL A 186 -23.75 -16.32 3.77
N ILE A 187 -23.05 -16.93 2.81
CA ILE A 187 -23.58 -18.06 2.03
C ILE A 187 -23.85 -19.26 2.95
N GLY A 188 -22.87 -19.66 3.77
CA GLY A 188 -22.98 -20.82 4.66
C GLY A 188 -24.08 -20.67 5.71
N VAL A 189 -24.19 -19.49 6.33
CA VAL A 189 -25.26 -19.20 7.30
C VAL A 189 -26.62 -19.18 6.61
N SER A 190 -26.72 -18.60 5.42
CA SER A 190 -28.00 -18.56 4.67
C SER A 190 -28.45 -19.96 4.27
N ALA A 191 -27.55 -20.78 3.73
CA ALA A 191 -27.83 -22.17 3.37
C ALA A 191 -28.22 -22.99 4.61
N GLY A 192 -27.46 -22.87 5.69
CA GLY A 192 -27.76 -23.56 6.96
C GLY A 192 -29.09 -23.13 7.58
N ALA A 193 -29.44 -21.84 7.49
CA ALA A 193 -30.72 -21.33 7.96
C ALA A 193 -31.89 -21.86 7.14
N ILE A 194 -31.76 -21.93 5.81
CA ILE A 194 -32.78 -22.51 4.92
C ILE A 194 -32.99 -23.99 5.24
N GLN A 195 -31.91 -24.76 5.38
CA GLN A 195 -31.95 -26.18 5.74
C GLN A 195 -32.63 -26.40 7.10
N GLY A 196 -32.28 -25.58 8.10
CA GLY A 196 -32.87 -25.65 9.44
C GLY A 196 -34.33 -25.21 9.53
N TYR A 197 -34.78 -24.30 8.67
CA TYR A 197 -36.17 -23.79 8.69
C TYR A 197 -37.16 -24.74 8.00
N PHE A 198 -36.83 -25.24 6.80
CA PHE A 198 -37.78 -26.06 6.03
C PHE A 198 -37.78 -27.53 6.46
N GLY A 199 -36.63 -28.10 6.84
CA GLY A 199 -36.50 -29.52 7.18
C GLY A 199 -36.95 -30.49 6.06
N GLY A 200 -36.72 -31.79 6.24
CA GLY A 200 -37.24 -32.82 5.33
C GLY A 200 -36.51 -32.91 3.98
N TRP A 201 -37.21 -32.70 2.86
CA TRP A 201 -36.67 -32.99 1.51
C TRP A 201 -35.53 -32.05 1.08
N VAL A 202 -35.50 -30.81 1.60
CA VAL A 202 -34.39 -29.86 1.35
C VAL A 202 -33.08 -30.35 1.97
N ASP A 203 -33.15 -30.97 3.14
CA ASP A 203 -32.00 -31.55 3.85
C ASP A 203 -31.47 -32.80 3.10
N LEU A 204 -32.37 -33.68 2.67
CA LEU A 204 -32.04 -34.86 1.85
C LEU A 204 -31.41 -34.50 0.50
N LEU A 205 -31.89 -33.44 -0.15
CA LEU A 205 -31.37 -32.99 -1.45
C LEU A 205 -29.98 -32.35 -1.31
N PHE A 206 -29.73 -31.60 -0.23
CA PHE A 206 -28.41 -31.02 0.06
C PHE A 206 -27.39 -32.08 0.50
N GLN A 207 -27.77 -33.04 1.35
CA GLN A 207 -26.91 -34.17 1.71
C GLN A 207 -26.44 -34.93 0.46
N ARG A 208 -27.34 -35.14 -0.51
CA ARG A 208 -27.03 -35.86 -1.74
C ARG A 208 -26.26 -35.06 -2.79
N PHE A 209 -26.06 -33.75 -2.60
CA PHE A 209 -25.23 -32.90 -3.45
C PHE A 209 -23.80 -32.76 -2.91
N ILE A 210 -23.61 -33.00 -1.60
CA ILE A 210 -22.34 -32.93 -0.89
C ILE A 210 -21.59 -34.27 -0.94
N GLU A 211 -22.34 -35.38 -0.96
CA GLU A 211 -21.82 -36.73 -1.23
C GLU A 211 -21.51 -36.92 -2.72
#